data_AF-A0A523GVA8-F1
#
_entry.id   AF-A0A523GVA8-F1
#
_cell.length_a   1.000
_cell.length_b   1.000
_cell.length_c   1.000
_cell.angle_alpha   90.00
_cell.angle_beta   90.00
_cell.angle_gamma   90.00
#
_symmetry.space_group_name_H-M   'P 1'
#
loop_
_entity.id
_entity.type
_entity.pdbx_description
1 polymer ?
#
loop_
_entity_poly.entity_id
_entity_poly.type
_entity_poly.pdbx_seq_one_letter_code
_entity_poly.pdbx_strand_id
1 'polypeptide(L)'
;MKQQEELFSHQDTLAKLHDSLPLSDKLRFLHQVIQQDFPFVDRLSIALLDEKTDILKTYTHSTKGFDPLTAYEVPLSAAPSLREIMQHRRPRLVQDLAIFAHGTHEHTKRLATKDYKASYTMPLYQSGTFIGFLFFNSLQPHPFVPKVLRQIDIYGHLIALMVINELTAIRTLLSAVRVARSITYYRDIETGSHIDRTAHYARLIAREIAQNHNISDEQIEHIFMFSPLHDIGKIGIPDSILRKPGKLNEEETKVMMTHPEKGGEIINTILKDFGLGTFGHVDIMRNIAEYHHEAIDGSGYPKGLKGDEIPIEARISSVADIFDALTSHRAYKTSWSNEEAFAMLERLADTKLDRDCVEAMLNNIDKVVEIQQHFRDEELV
;
A
#
# COMPACT_ATOMS: atom_id res chain seq x y z
N MET A 1 28.26 -36.41 18.67
CA MET A 1 26.86 -36.03 18.42
C MET A 1 26.20 -35.43 19.66
N LYS A 2 25.95 -36.15 20.77
CA LYS A 2 25.33 -35.55 21.99
C LYS A 2 26.02 -34.30 22.55
N GLN A 3 27.36 -34.28 22.65
CA GLN A 3 28.12 -33.10 23.10
C GLN A 3 28.09 -31.92 22.11
N GLN A 4 27.82 -32.17 20.84
CA GLN A 4 27.68 -31.10 19.84
C GLN A 4 26.27 -30.49 19.88
N GLU A 5 25.25 -31.25 20.25
CA GLU A 5 23.88 -30.73 20.42
C GLU A 5 23.75 -29.83 21.65
N GLU A 6 24.50 -30.09 22.73
CA GLU A 6 24.55 -29.20 23.91
C GLU A 6 25.09 -27.81 23.58
N LEU A 7 25.92 -27.65 22.54
CA LEU A 7 26.44 -26.35 22.10
C LEU A 7 25.36 -25.47 21.43
N PHE A 8 24.24 -26.04 21.01
CA PHE A 8 23.13 -25.35 20.34
C PHE A 8 21.82 -25.42 21.16
N SER A 9 21.92 -25.52 22.48
CA SER A 9 20.75 -25.66 23.36
C SER A 9 19.90 -24.39 23.51
N HIS A 10 20.46 -23.23 23.16
CA HIS A 10 19.71 -21.97 23.16
C HIS A 10 19.06 -21.74 21.80
N GLN A 11 17.75 -21.57 21.81
CA GLN A 11 16.99 -21.18 20.62
C GLN A 11 16.73 -19.67 20.66
N ASP A 12 17.24 -18.96 19.65
CA ASP A 12 16.93 -17.56 19.44
C ASP A 12 15.44 -17.42 19.07
N THR A 13 14.66 -16.86 20.00
CA THR A 13 13.22 -16.67 19.84
C THR A 13 12.86 -15.57 18.84
N LEU A 14 13.83 -14.80 18.36
CA LEU A 14 13.65 -13.74 17.36
C LEU A 14 14.19 -14.12 15.98
N ALA A 15 14.79 -15.31 15.81
CA ALA A 15 15.48 -15.71 14.58
C ALA A 15 14.63 -15.60 13.30
N LYS A 16 13.30 -15.80 13.39
CA LYS A 16 12.40 -15.66 12.22
C LYS A 16 12.30 -14.24 11.68
N LEU A 17 12.76 -13.22 12.41
CA LEU A 17 12.81 -11.85 11.90
C LEU A 17 13.86 -11.67 10.79
N HIS A 18 14.82 -12.60 10.70
CA HIS A 18 15.79 -12.65 9.60
C HIS A 18 15.17 -13.20 8.30
N ASP A 19 14.01 -13.84 8.37
CA ASP A 19 13.37 -14.43 7.20
C ASP A 19 12.76 -13.34 6.30
N SER A 20 12.62 -13.70 5.03
CA SER A 20 11.97 -12.91 3.97
C SER A 20 10.44 -12.94 4.13
N LEU A 21 9.93 -12.28 5.16
CA LEU A 21 8.50 -12.21 5.49
C LEU A 21 7.96 -10.78 5.35
N PRO A 22 6.69 -10.60 4.94
CA PRO A 22 5.99 -9.31 5.01
C PRO A 22 6.03 -8.70 6.42
N LEU A 23 5.89 -7.37 6.50
CA LEU A 23 5.92 -6.67 7.78
C LEU A 23 4.83 -7.18 8.72
N SER A 24 3.64 -7.38 8.19
CA SER A 24 2.48 -7.91 8.92
C SER A 24 2.77 -9.25 9.59
N ASP A 25 3.45 -10.16 8.88
CA ASP A 25 3.84 -11.46 9.41
C ASP A 25 4.94 -11.36 10.47
N LYS A 26 5.93 -10.49 10.25
CA LYS A 26 6.97 -10.20 11.24
C LYS A 26 6.39 -9.58 12.51
N LEU A 27 5.44 -8.65 12.37
CA LEU A 27 4.74 -8.03 13.48
C LEU A 27 3.89 -9.07 14.24
N ARG A 28 3.20 -9.96 13.53
CA ARG A 28 2.42 -11.04 14.15
C ARG A 28 3.32 -12.02 14.90
N PHE A 29 4.48 -12.35 14.35
CA PHE A 29 5.48 -13.18 15.01
C PHE A 29 6.03 -12.49 16.27
N LEU A 30 6.45 -11.23 16.18
CA LEU A 30 6.90 -10.45 17.34
C LEU A 30 5.82 -10.34 18.41
N HIS A 31 4.57 -10.14 18.01
CA HIS A 31 3.45 -10.12 18.94
C HIS A 31 3.33 -11.44 19.71
N GLN A 32 3.49 -12.59 19.06
CA GLN A 32 3.49 -13.89 19.74
C GLN A 32 4.64 -14.03 20.75
N VAL A 33 5.83 -13.53 20.42
CA VAL A 33 6.97 -13.51 21.35
C VAL A 33 6.67 -12.59 22.55
N ILE A 34 6.21 -11.36 22.28
CA ILE A 34 5.82 -10.38 23.31
C ILE A 34 4.74 -10.95 24.23
N GLN A 35 3.78 -11.72 23.70
CA GLN A 35 2.72 -12.35 24.49
C GLN A 35 3.20 -13.43 25.45
N GLN A 36 4.38 -14.04 25.24
CA GLN A 36 4.96 -15.00 26.19
C GLN A 36 5.38 -14.30 27.48
N ASP A 37 5.94 -13.08 27.37
CA ASP A 37 6.36 -12.26 28.51
C ASP A 37 5.23 -11.38 29.05
N PHE A 38 4.35 -10.91 28.15
CA PHE A 38 3.29 -9.95 28.44
C PHE A 38 1.95 -10.40 27.83
N PRO A 39 1.27 -11.40 28.42
CA PRO A 39 0.03 -11.95 27.88
C PRO A 39 -1.12 -10.93 27.76
N PHE A 40 -1.04 -9.80 28.48
CA PHE A 40 -2.02 -8.72 28.41
C PHE A 40 -1.87 -7.84 27.16
N VAL A 41 -0.80 -7.97 26.37
CA VAL A 41 -0.66 -7.26 25.10
C VAL A 41 -1.50 -8.00 24.07
N ASP A 42 -2.72 -7.53 23.86
CA ASP A 42 -3.72 -8.20 23.02
C ASP A 42 -3.62 -7.79 21.54
N ARG A 43 -3.07 -6.61 21.25
CA ARG A 43 -2.90 -6.12 19.87
C ARG A 43 -1.72 -5.18 19.73
N LEU A 44 -0.95 -5.38 18.67
CA LEU A 44 -0.02 -4.42 18.11
C LEU A 44 -0.60 -3.84 16.82
N SER A 45 -0.44 -2.54 16.61
CA SER A 45 -0.74 -1.92 15.31
C SER A 45 0.16 -0.74 15.03
N ILE A 46 0.44 -0.53 13.76
CA ILE A 46 1.21 0.60 13.25
C ILE A 46 0.29 1.46 12.41
N ALA A 47 0.30 2.77 12.66
CA ALA A 47 -0.34 3.75 11.79
C ALA A 47 0.73 4.70 11.25
N LEU A 48 0.75 4.92 9.94
CA LEU A 48 1.70 5.80 9.27
C LEU A 48 1.02 7.07 8.78
N LEU A 49 1.77 8.17 8.78
CA LEU A 49 1.31 9.45 8.26
C LEU A 49 1.61 9.54 6.76
N ASP A 50 0.58 9.83 5.97
CA ASP A 50 0.73 10.27 4.59
C ASP A 50 1.03 11.77 4.59
N GLU A 51 2.31 12.13 4.37
CA GLU A 51 2.78 13.52 4.43
C GLU A 51 2.09 14.44 3.40
N LYS A 52 1.66 13.90 2.25
CA LYS A 52 1.01 14.71 1.21
C LYS A 52 -0.41 15.09 1.60
N THR A 53 -1.13 14.20 2.28
CA THR A 53 -2.55 14.39 2.59
C THR A 53 -2.84 14.73 4.05
N ASP A 54 -1.85 14.70 4.95
CA ASP A 54 -2.00 14.83 6.41
C ASP A 54 -2.95 13.78 7.02
N ILE A 55 -3.02 12.59 6.39
CA ILE A 55 -3.91 11.51 6.81
C ILE A 55 -3.08 10.42 7.50
N LEU A 56 -3.45 10.09 8.73
CA LEU A 56 -2.92 8.95 9.47
C LEU A 56 -3.71 7.69 9.10
N LYS A 57 -3.01 6.62 8.74
CA LYS A 57 -3.62 5.39 8.18
C LYS A 57 -3.07 4.18 8.88
N THR A 58 -3.91 3.19 9.18
CA THR A 58 -3.43 1.89 9.63
C THR A 58 -2.58 1.28 8.52
N TYR A 59 -1.33 0.93 8.83
CA TYR A 59 -0.41 0.29 7.90
C TYR A 59 -0.42 -1.23 8.07
N THR A 60 -0.35 -1.69 9.33
CA THR A 60 -0.42 -3.13 9.64
C THR A 60 -0.75 -3.37 11.12
N HIS A 61 -1.21 -4.58 11.44
CA HIS A 61 -1.56 -4.99 12.80
C HIS A 61 -1.32 -6.49 13.04
N SER A 62 -1.27 -6.88 14.31
CA SER A 62 -1.07 -8.27 14.72
C SER A 62 -2.35 -9.06 15.02
N THR A 63 -3.53 -8.40 14.99
CA THR A 63 -4.83 -9.02 15.25
C THR A 63 -5.06 -10.27 14.38
N LYS A 64 -5.51 -11.38 14.99
CA LYS A 64 -5.98 -12.56 14.24
C LYS A 64 -7.45 -12.37 13.84
N GLY A 65 -7.78 -12.63 12.58
CA GLY A 65 -9.14 -12.46 12.04
C GLY A 65 -9.47 -11.00 11.72
N PHE A 66 -10.77 -10.69 11.66
CA PHE A 66 -11.29 -9.36 11.27
C PHE A 66 -10.85 -8.25 12.25
N ASP A 67 -10.17 -7.21 11.75
CA ASP A 67 -9.81 -6.01 12.52
C ASP A 67 -10.82 -4.88 12.22
N PRO A 68 -11.49 -4.30 13.25
CA PRO A 68 -12.44 -3.19 13.07
C PRO A 68 -11.77 -1.90 12.56
N LEU A 69 -10.44 -1.84 12.51
CA LEU A 69 -9.65 -0.74 12.00
C LEU A 69 -8.97 -1.05 10.66
N THR A 70 -9.37 -2.13 9.98
CA THR A 70 -8.92 -2.42 8.61
C THR A 70 -9.26 -1.22 7.72
N ALA A 71 -8.31 -0.74 6.94
CA ALA A 71 -8.42 0.42 6.08
C ALA A 71 -8.88 1.72 6.79
N TYR A 72 -8.67 1.83 8.12
CA TYR A 72 -9.02 3.03 8.89
C TYR A 72 -8.05 4.18 8.61
N GLU A 73 -8.61 5.35 8.36
CA GLU A 73 -7.85 6.58 8.18
C GLU A 73 -8.50 7.75 8.91
N VAL A 74 -7.66 8.71 9.34
CA VAL A 74 -8.13 9.92 10.01
C VAL A 74 -7.15 11.06 9.73
N PRO A 75 -7.63 12.29 9.42
CA PRO A 75 -6.76 13.45 9.39
C PRO A 75 -6.07 13.63 10.75
N LEU A 76 -4.77 13.88 10.76
CA LEU A 76 -4.03 14.07 12.03
C LEU A 76 -4.60 15.25 12.83
N SER A 77 -5.09 16.27 12.12
CA SER A 77 -5.82 17.42 12.69
C SER A 77 -7.08 17.03 13.47
N ALA A 78 -7.76 15.93 13.10
CA ALA A 78 -8.94 15.41 13.78
C ALA A 78 -8.61 14.49 14.98
N ALA A 79 -7.32 14.23 15.24
CA ALA A 79 -6.83 13.38 16.33
C ALA A 79 -5.93 14.17 17.32
N PRO A 80 -6.50 15.08 18.15
CA PRO A 80 -5.73 16.00 19.00
C PRO A 80 -4.80 15.29 19.96
N SER A 81 -5.26 14.18 20.54
CA SER A 81 -4.45 13.38 21.48
C SER A 81 -3.22 12.72 20.83
N LEU A 82 -3.28 12.39 19.54
CA LEU A 82 -2.11 11.90 18.79
C LEU A 82 -1.19 13.04 18.39
N ARG A 83 -1.75 14.22 18.09
CA ARG A 83 -0.98 15.43 17.80
C ARG A 83 -0.11 15.86 19.00
N GLU A 84 -0.63 15.77 20.21
CA GLU A 84 0.14 16.04 21.44
C GLU A 84 1.34 15.10 21.60
N ILE A 85 1.18 13.81 21.29
CA ILE A 85 2.29 12.83 21.30
C ILE A 85 3.38 13.27 20.32
N MET A 86 2.99 13.64 19.09
CA MET A 86 3.91 14.10 18.06
C MET A 86 4.66 15.39 18.48
N GLN A 87 3.96 16.34 19.09
CA GLN A 87 4.53 17.61 19.57
C GLN A 87 5.52 17.42 20.72
N HIS A 88 5.17 16.57 21.69
CA HIS A 88 6.01 16.32 22.86
C HIS A 88 7.10 15.27 22.64
N ARG A 89 7.06 14.53 21.52
CA ARG A 89 8.00 13.45 21.18
C ARG A 89 8.16 12.40 22.29
N ARG A 90 7.08 12.11 23.01
CA ARG A 90 7.07 11.15 24.13
C ARG A 90 5.87 10.20 24.02
N PRO A 91 6.01 8.93 24.45
CA PRO A 91 4.89 8.01 24.47
C PRO A 91 3.73 8.50 25.33
N ARG A 92 2.51 8.08 24.96
CA ARG A 92 1.30 8.27 25.78
C ARG A 92 0.88 6.94 26.38
N LEU A 93 0.57 6.98 27.67
CA LEU A 93 -0.01 5.87 28.40
C LEU A 93 -1.46 6.19 28.80
N VAL A 94 -2.39 5.35 28.36
CA VAL A 94 -3.78 5.33 28.83
C VAL A 94 -4.02 3.99 29.51
N GLN A 95 -4.11 4.00 30.83
CA GLN A 95 -4.35 2.78 31.63
C GLN A 95 -5.83 2.38 31.69
N ASP A 96 -6.73 3.32 31.41
CA ASP A 96 -8.17 3.08 31.36
C ASP A 96 -8.78 3.92 30.24
N LEU A 97 -9.23 3.27 29.17
CA LEU A 97 -9.89 3.89 28.04
C LEU A 97 -11.33 4.34 28.37
N ALA A 98 -11.91 3.88 29.49
CA ALA A 98 -13.23 4.32 29.93
C ALA A 98 -13.29 5.84 30.20
N ILE A 99 -12.16 6.50 30.46
CA ILE A 99 -12.09 7.97 30.59
C ILE A 99 -12.57 8.69 29.31
N PHE A 100 -12.56 8.00 28.17
CA PHE A 100 -13.02 8.52 26.89
C PHE A 100 -14.41 8.01 26.49
N ALA A 101 -15.11 7.26 27.34
CA ALA A 101 -16.45 6.73 27.04
C ALA A 101 -17.48 7.82 26.70
N HIS A 102 -17.25 9.05 27.19
CA HIS A 102 -18.09 10.22 26.91
C HIS A 102 -17.52 11.14 25.81
N GLY A 103 -16.39 10.75 25.20
CA GLY A 103 -15.74 11.51 24.14
C GLY A 103 -16.43 11.36 22.78
N THR A 104 -16.34 12.39 21.93
CA THR A 104 -16.93 12.38 20.59
C THR A 104 -16.05 11.72 19.53
N HIS A 105 -14.78 11.43 19.83
CA HIS A 105 -13.78 10.97 18.86
C HIS A 105 -14.06 9.57 18.30
N GLU A 106 -14.14 9.49 16.97
CA GLU A 106 -14.51 8.27 16.23
C GLU A 106 -13.49 7.13 16.42
N HIS A 107 -12.18 7.42 16.42
CA HIS A 107 -11.14 6.41 16.63
C HIS A 107 -11.31 5.67 17.97
N THR A 108 -11.57 6.41 19.04
CA THR A 108 -11.75 5.84 20.38
C THR A 108 -13.04 5.04 20.48
N LYS A 109 -14.12 5.49 19.82
CA LYS A 109 -15.37 4.73 19.70
C LYS A 109 -15.16 3.42 18.93
N ARG A 110 -14.38 3.43 17.85
CA ARG A 110 -14.03 2.22 17.09
C ARG A 110 -13.15 1.26 17.91
N LEU A 111 -12.16 1.75 18.67
CA LEU A 111 -11.39 0.90 19.59
C LEU A 111 -12.26 0.29 20.71
N ALA A 112 -13.27 1.02 21.19
CA ALA A 112 -14.22 0.52 22.17
C ALA A 112 -15.07 -0.67 21.65
N THR A 113 -15.22 -0.83 20.32
CA THR A 113 -15.97 -1.97 19.74
C THR A 113 -15.33 -3.35 19.96
N LYS A 114 -14.09 -3.41 20.44
CA LYS A 114 -13.41 -4.65 20.85
C LYS A 114 -13.05 -4.69 22.34
N ASP A 115 -13.68 -3.86 23.17
CA ASP A 115 -13.47 -3.83 24.63
C ASP A 115 -12.01 -3.63 25.06
N TYR A 116 -11.16 -2.99 24.24
CA TYR A 116 -9.83 -2.59 24.69
C TYR A 116 -9.95 -1.58 25.83
N LYS A 117 -9.25 -1.86 26.93
CA LYS A 117 -9.32 -1.08 28.18
C LYS A 117 -8.08 -0.25 28.44
N ALA A 118 -6.94 -0.57 27.83
CA ALA A 118 -5.72 0.23 27.96
C ALA A 118 -4.96 0.31 26.63
N SER A 119 -4.22 1.41 26.45
CA SER A 119 -3.39 1.65 25.28
C SER A 119 -2.09 2.36 25.64
N TYR A 120 -0.98 1.82 25.18
CA TYR A 120 0.33 2.48 25.18
C TYR A 120 0.70 2.85 23.74
N THR A 121 0.90 4.13 23.48
CA THR A 121 1.13 4.68 22.13
C THR A 121 2.52 5.30 22.05
N MET A 122 3.37 4.78 21.17
CA MET A 122 4.72 5.30 20.92
C MET A 122 4.75 6.06 19.59
N PRO A 123 5.33 7.27 19.54
CA PRO A 123 5.61 7.93 18.27
C PRO A 123 6.82 7.30 17.58
N LEU A 124 6.76 7.21 16.26
CA LEU A 124 7.83 6.70 15.41
C LEU A 124 8.50 7.88 14.69
N TYR A 125 9.83 7.92 14.73
CA TYR A 125 10.63 8.94 14.05
C TYR A 125 11.74 8.30 13.22
N GLN A 126 12.02 8.88 12.06
CA GLN A 126 13.17 8.57 11.24
C GLN A 126 13.99 9.85 11.04
N SER A 127 15.24 9.86 11.49
CA SER A 127 16.15 11.02 11.38
C SER A 127 15.56 12.34 11.87
N GLY A 128 14.71 12.30 12.90
CA GLY A 128 14.07 13.48 13.49
C GLY A 128 12.73 13.87 12.86
N THR A 129 12.35 13.24 11.74
CA THR A 129 11.05 13.39 11.08
C THR A 129 10.05 12.39 11.63
N PHE A 130 8.84 12.83 11.92
CA PHE A 130 7.75 11.97 12.40
C PHE A 130 7.21 11.11 11.25
N ILE A 131 7.03 9.81 11.47
CA ILE A 131 6.53 8.89 10.43
C ILE A 131 5.20 8.22 10.80
N GLY A 132 4.85 8.15 12.09
CA GLY A 132 3.65 7.44 12.52
C GLY A 132 3.65 7.06 14.00
N PHE A 133 2.77 6.11 14.36
CA PHE A 133 2.60 5.62 15.72
C PHE A 133 2.61 4.09 15.76
N LEU A 134 3.14 3.56 16.85
CA LEU A 134 3.00 2.17 17.26
C LEU A 134 2.09 2.09 18.49
N PHE A 135 1.10 1.20 18.45
CA PHE A 135 0.13 1.01 19.51
C PHE A 135 0.25 -0.38 20.12
N PHE A 136 0.30 -0.44 21.45
CA PHE A 136 0.12 -1.64 22.25
C PHE A 136 -1.23 -1.51 22.96
N ASN A 137 -2.18 -2.40 22.66
CA ASN A 137 -3.50 -2.37 23.26
C ASN A 137 -3.73 -3.60 24.14
N SER A 138 -4.52 -3.42 25.20
CA SER A 138 -4.89 -4.46 26.15
C SER A 138 -6.39 -4.46 26.41
N LEU A 139 -6.96 -5.65 26.59
CA LEU A 139 -8.31 -5.91 27.08
C LEU A 139 -8.39 -5.78 28.62
N GLN A 140 -7.25 -5.60 29.29
CA GLN A 140 -7.16 -5.40 30.74
C GLN A 140 -6.94 -3.92 31.06
N PRO A 141 -7.55 -3.39 32.14
CA PRO A 141 -7.25 -2.05 32.62
C PRO A 141 -5.96 -2.07 33.46
N HIS A 142 -5.18 -1.00 33.39
CA HIS A 142 -3.97 -0.77 34.17
C HIS A 142 -2.80 -1.78 34.02
N PRO A 143 -2.56 -2.41 32.85
CA PRO A 143 -1.53 -3.45 32.76
C PRO A 143 -0.11 -2.90 32.59
N PHE A 144 0.05 -1.65 32.16
CA PHE A 144 1.35 -1.09 31.76
C PHE A 144 2.09 -0.43 32.93
N VAL A 145 2.67 -1.23 33.83
CA VAL A 145 3.46 -0.70 34.97
C VAL A 145 4.89 -0.28 34.57
N PRO A 146 5.58 0.61 35.31
CA PRO A 146 6.89 1.15 34.88
C PRO A 146 7.98 0.13 34.54
N LYS A 147 8.03 -1.02 35.25
CA LYS A 147 9.00 -2.08 34.95
C LYS A 147 8.72 -2.73 33.59
N VAL A 148 7.45 -2.95 33.29
CA VAL A 148 6.96 -3.57 32.06
C VAL A 148 7.15 -2.61 30.88
N LEU A 149 6.85 -1.32 31.07
CA LEU A 149 7.06 -0.29 30.04
C LEU A 149 8.51 -0.24 29.54
N ARG A 150 9.51 -0.34 30.44
CA ARG A 150 10.93 -0.37 30.02
C ARG A 150 11.26 -1.54 29.10
N GLN A 151 10.59 -2.69 29.25
CA GLN A 151 10.80 -3.85 28.39
C GLN A 151 9.99 -3.73 27.09
N ILE A 152 8.75 -3.26 27.18
CA ILE A 152 7.91 -2.95 26.01
C ILE A 152 8.58 -1.90 25.12
N ASP A 153 9.25 -0.91 25.69
CA ASP A 153 9.99 0.11 24.94
C ASP A 153 11.08 -0.52 24.06
N ILE A 154 11.79 -1.56 24.54
CA ILE A 154 12.81 -2.26 23.73
C ILE A 154 12.14 -2.91 22.51
N TYR A 155 11.06 -3.66 22.72
CA TYR A 155 10.28 -4.24 21.63
C TYR A 155 9.72 -3.18 20.69
N GLY A 156 9.25 -2.05 21.23
CA GLY A 156 8.73 -0.93 20.47
C GLY A 156 9.78 -0.29 19.56
N HIS A 157 11.01 -0.11 20.04
CA HIS A 157 12.12 0.39 19.23
C HIS A 157 12.57 -0.64 18.17
N LEU A 158 12.55 -1.94 18.50
CA LEU A 158 12.85 -2.99 17.52
C LEU A 158 11.80 -3.03 16.39
N ILE A 159 10.52 -2.94 16.74
CA ILE A 159 9.43 -2.82 15.76
C ILE A 159 9.60 -1.53 14.94
N ALA A 160 9.91 -0.40 15.58
CA ALA A 160 10.15 0.86 14.89
C ALA A 160 11.28 0.75 13.86
N LEU A 161 12.42 0.13 14.22
CA LEU A 161 13.54 -0.07 13.32
C LEU A 161 13.17 -1.00 12.16
N MET A 162 12.40 -2.06 12.42
CA MET A 162 11.89 -2.96 11.38
C MET A 162 11.01 -2.20 10.37
N VAL A 163 10.06 -1.39 10.86
CA VAL A 163 9.20 -0.53 10.03
C VAL A 163 10.03 0.48 9.23
N ILE A 164 11.00 1.13 9.87
CA ILE A 164 11.84 2.12 9.20
C ILE A 164 12.69 1.46 8.11
N ASN A 165 13.26 0.29 8.37
CA ASN A 165 14.05 -0.46 7.39
C ASN A 165 13.20 -0.81 6.16
N GLU A 166 11.99 -1.31 6.40
CA GLU A 166 10.98 -1.64 5.38
C GLU A 166 10.62 -0.42 4.52
N LEU A 167 10.20 0.68 5.16
CA LEU A 167 9.83 1.92 4.47
C LEU A 167 11.02 2.52 3.72
N THR A 168 12.24 2.39 4.24
CA THR A 168 13.45 2.89 3.57
C THR A 168 13.77 2.07 2.34
N ALA A 169 13.61 0.75 2.39
CA ALA A 169 13.76 -0.13 1.23
C ALA A 169 12.73 0.22 0.14
N ILE A 170 11.45 0.34 0.50
CA ILE A 170 10.38 0.76 -0.42
C ILE A 170 10.69 2.13 -1.02
N ARG A 171 11.03 3.13 -0.19
CA ARG A 171 11.35 4.48 -0.68
C ARG A 171 12.54 4.47 -1.63
N THR A 172 13.57 3.68 -1.33
CA THR A 172 14.76 3.56 -2.19
C THR A 172 14.39 2.96 -3.54
N LEU A 173 13.63 1.86 -3.54
CA LEU A 173 13.11 1.21 -4.72
C LEU A 173 12.26 2.16 -5.57
N LEU A 174 11.25 2.79 -4.97
CA LEU A 174 10.40 3.77 -5.65
C LEU A 174 11.20 4.96 -6.18
N SER A 175 12.26 5.38 -5.50
CA SER A 175 13.11 6.48 -5.95
C SER A 175 13.97 6.06 -7.15
N ALA A 176 14.57 4.86 -7.11
CA ALA A 176 15.29 4.30 -8.26
C ALA A 176 14.37 4.17 -9.48
N VAL A 177 13.16 3.63 -9.28
CA VAL A 177 12.17 3.51 -10.34
C VAL A 177 11.71 4.88 -10.84
N ARG A 178 11.41 5.84 -9.96
CA ARG A 178 11.03 7.20 -10.37
C ARG A 178 12.13 7.88 -11.18
N VAL A 179 13.40 7.68 -10.82
CA VAL A 179 14.54 8.16 -11.61
C VAL A 179 14.55 7.50 -12.98
N ALA A 180 14.41 6.17 -13.06
CA ALA A 180 14.29 5.47 -14.34
C ALA A 180 13.13 6.00 -15.19
N ARG A 181 11.96 6.21 -14.57
CA ARG A 181 10.76 6.76 -15.23
C ARG A 181 10.97 8.21 -15.68
N SER A 182 11.68 9.04 -14.92
CA SER A 182 11.96 10.43 -15.29
C SER A 182 12.77 10.54 -16.58
N ILE A 183 13.59 9.53 -16.90
CA ILE A 183 14.30 9.43 -18.18
C ILE A 183 13.31 9.23 -19.34
N THR A 184 12.24 8.47 -19.13
CA THR A 184 11.11 8.33 -20.08
C THR A 184 10.18 9.53 -20.13
N TYR A 185 10.06 10.31 -19.06
CA TYR A 185 9.17 11.47 -19.03
C TYR A 185 9.54 12.51 -20.11
N TYR A 186 10.81 12.59 -20.52
CA TYR A 186 11.23 13.41 -21.66
C TYR A 186 10.81 12.85 -23.04
N ARG A 187 10.34 11.60 -23.08
CA ARG A 187 10.01 10.85 -24.29
C ARG A 187 8.50 10.57 -24.41
N ASP A 188 7.77 10.53 -23.29
CA ASP A 188 6.35 10.19 -23.21
C ASP A 188 5.48 11.40 -22.86
N ILE A 189 4.21 11.36 -23.26
CA ILE A 189 3.22 12.45 -23.16
C ILE A 189 2.44 12.38 -21.83
N GLU A 190 2.59 11.31 -21.04
CA GLU A 190 1.88 11.14 -19.78
C GLU A 190 2.25 12.19 -18.73
N THR A 191 1.22 12.86 -18.20
CA THR A 191 1.37 13.91 -17.18
C THR A 191 1.68 13.31 -15.81
N GLY A 192 2.32 14.08 -14.93
CA GLY A 192 2.49 13.69 -13.53
C GLY A 192 1.14 13.43 -12.83
N SER A 193 0.12 14.20 -13.19
CA SER A 193 -1.23 14.10 -12.64
C SER A 193 -1.93 12.77 -12.97
N HIS A 194 -1.77 12.23 -14.20
CA HIS A 194 -2.28 10.90 -14.56
C HIS A 194 -1.78 9.81 -13.60
N ILE A 195 -0.51 9.88 -13.24
CA ILE A 195 0.16 8.88 -12.41
C ILE A 195 -0.34 8.93 -10.98
N ASP A 196 -0.47 10.14 -10.42
CA ASP A 196 -1.06 10.32 -9.10
C ASP A 196 -2.54 9.85 -9.10
N ARG A 197 -3.35 10.24 -10.08
CA ARG A 197 -4.77 9.81 -10.19
C ARG A 197 -4.89 8.29 -10.25
N THR A 198 -4.16 7.63 -11.15
CA THR A 198 -4.20 6.17 -11.33
C THR A 198 -3.81 5.44 -10.04
N ALA A 199 -2.77 5.91 -9.34
CA ALA A 199 -2.39 5.35 -8.04
C ALA A 199 -3.51 5.48 -7.02
N HIS A 200 -4.12 6.67 -6.91
CA HIS A 200 -5.21 6.92 -5.97
C HIS A 200 -6.48 6.13 -6.30
N TYR A 201 -6.83 5.93 -7.57
CA TYR A 201 -7.92 5.03 -7.96
C TYR A 201 -7.61 3.58 -7.61
N ALA A 202 -6.41 3.08 -7.91
CA ALA A 202 -6.01 1.72 -7.57
C ALA A 202 -6.12 1.47 -6.06
N ARG A 203 -5.70 2.43 -5.24
CA ARG A 203 -5.87 2.37 -3.77
C ARG A 203 -7.34 2.35 -3.35
N LEU A 204 -8.17 3.18 -3.97
CA LEU A 204 -9.61 3.25 -3.68
C LEU A 204 -10.27 1.90 -3.96
N ILE A 205 -10.01 1.32 -5.13
CA ILE A 205 -10.52 0.01 -5.53
C ILE A 205 -10.02 -1.07 -4.57
N ALA A 206 -8.71 -1.14 -4.31
CA ALA A 206 -8.10 -2.14 -3.45
C ALA A 206 -8.74 -2.16 -2.04
N ARG A 207 -9.06 -0.98 -1.49
CA ARG A 207 -9.72 -0.85 -0.18
C ARG A 207 -11.14 -1.37 -0.18
N GLU A 208 -11.92 -1.06 -1.21
CA GLU A 208 -13.31 -1.47 -1.30
C GLU A 208 -13.44 -2.99 -1.40
N ILE A 209 -12.57 -3.64 -2.17
CA ILE A 209 -12.60 -5.09 -2.40
C ILE A 209 -11.78 -5.89 -1.38
N ALA A 210 -11.09 -5.21 -0.44
CA ALA A 210 -10.10 -5.82 0.43
C ALA A 210 -10.62 -7.02 1.21
N GLN A 211 -11.85 -6.94 1.74
CA GLN A 211 -12.45 -8.02 2.52
C GLN A 211 -12.77 -9.24 1.66
N ASN A 212 -13.29 -9.04 0.46
CA ASN A 212 -13.70 -10.12 -0.45
C ASN A 212 -12.49 -10.87 -1.03
N HIS A 213 -11.36 -10.16 -1.20
CA HIS A 213 -10.14 -10.69 -1.81
C HIS A 213 -9.00 -10.96 -0.82
N ASN A 214 -9.25 -10.84 0.49
CA ASN A 214 -8.25 -10.98 1.56
C ASN A 214 -6.99 -10.10 1.35
N ILE A 215 -7.20 -8.86 0.90
CA ILE A 215 -6.13 -7.88 0.71
C ILE A 215 -5.88 -7.17 2.04
N SER A 216 -4.63 -7.25 2.53
CA SER A 216 -4.21 -6.56 3.76
C SER A 216 -3.97 -5.05 3.53
N ASP A 217 -4.01 -4.26 4.61
CA ASP A 217 -3.64 -2.84 4.58
C ASP A 217 -2.24 -2.61 3.98
N GLU A 218 -1.29 -3.51 4.27
CA GLU A 218 0.06 -3.49 3.70
C GLU A 218 0.03 -3.66 2.17
N GLN A 219 -0.75 -4.61 1.65
CA GLN A 219 -0.90 -4.82 0.21
C GLN A 219 -1.61 -3.65 -0.48
N ILE A 220 -2.63 -3.06 0.14
CA ILE A 220 -3.32 -1.86 -0.38
C ILE A 220 -2.32 -0.73 -0.59
N GLU A 221 -1.44 -0.49 0.39
CA GLU A 221 -0.41 0.54 0.28
C GLU A 221 0.65 0.19 -0.77
N HIS A 222 1.01 -1.08 -0.92
CA HIS A 222 1.92 -1.52 -1.97
C HIS A 222 1.30 -1.34 -3.36
N ILE A 223 0.02 -1.67 -3.56
CA ILE A 223 -0.71 -1.41 -4.80
C ILE A 223 -0.71 0.09 -5.12
N PHE A 224 -1.02 0.93 -4.13
CA PHE A 224 -0.96 2.39 -4.28
C PHE A 224 0.42 2.87 -4.72
N MET A 225 1.47 2.43 -4.03
CA MET A 225 2.85 2.87 -4.28
C MET A 225 3.41 2.36 -5.61
N PHE A 226 3.01 1.17 -6.06
CA PHE A 226 3.55 0.51 -7.26
C PHE A 226 2.70 0.72 -8.52
N SER A 227 1.43 1.12 -8.40
CA SER A 227 0.57 1.45 -9.56
C SER A 227 1.18 2.48 -10.54
N PRO A 228 1.91 3.53 -10.09
CA PRO A 228 2.67 4.42 -10.97
C PRO A 228 3.68 3.78 -11.91
N LEU A 229 3.98 2.49 -11.73
CA LEU A 229 5.06 1.78 -12.41
C LEU A 229 4.56 0.89 -13.54
N HIS A 230 3.25 0.80 -13.76
CA HIS A 230 2.65 -0.07 -14.76
C HIS A 230 3.30 0.10 -16.14
N ASP A 231 3.60 1.34 -16.51
CA ASP A 231 4.16 1.71 -17.82
C ASP A 231 5.69 1.90 -17.87
N ILE A 232 6.42 1.46 -16.84
CA ILE A 232 7.90 1.62 -16.79
C ILE A 232 8.61 1.00 -18.01
N GLY A 233 8.03 -0.06 -18.59
CA GLY A 233 8.60 -0.73 -19.75
C GLY A 233 8.58 0.08 -21.04
N LYS A 234 7.84 1.20 -21.09
CA LYS A 234 7.87 2.14 -22.24
C LYS A 234 9.27 2.71 -22.47
N ILE A 235 10.18 2.67 -21.48
CA ILE A 235 11.61 2.97 -21.64
C ILE A 235 12.24 2.19 -22.80
N GLY A 236 11.85 0.93 -22.96
CA GLY A 236 12.38 0.04 -23.99
C GLY A 236 11.67 0.13 -25.34
N ILE A 237 10.72 1.05 -25.53
CA ILE A 237 10.01 1.25 -26.80
C ILE A 237 10.75 2.29 -27.66
N PRO A 238 10.94 2.05 -28.97
CA PRO A 238 11.58 3.00 -29.88
C PRO A 238 10.82 4.34 -29.98
N ASP A 239 11.55 5.46 -30.06
CA ASP A 239 10.96 6.80 -30.18
C ASP A 239 10.05 6.97 -31.39
N SER A 240 10.38 6.33 -32.52
CA SER A 240 9.57 6.39 -33.74
C SER A 240 8.18 5.78 -33.56
N ILE A 241 8.01 4.92 -32.55
CA ILE A 241 6.73 4.30 -32.19
C ILE A 241 6.09 5.06 -31.04
N LEU A 242 6.83 5.27 -29.94
CA LEU A 242 6.32 5.94 -28.73
C LEU A 242 5.84 7.37 -29.00
N ARG A 243 6.54 8.11 -29.86
CA ARG A 243 6.24 9.53 -30.16
C ARG A 243 5.54 9.73 -31.49
N LYS A 244 5.02 8.66 -32.10
CA LYS A 244 4.42 8.75 -33.43
C LYS A 244 3.18 9.67 -33.41
N PRO A 245 3.15 10.73 -34.23
CA PRO A 245 1.96 11.58 -34.33
C PRO A 245 0.89 10.87 -35.18
N GLY A 246 0.09 10.03 -34.54
CA GLY A 246 -1.02 9.30 -35.19
C GLY A 246 -1.17 7.86 -34.71
N LYS A 247 -2.01 7.09 -35.41
CA LYS A 247 -2.25 5.68 -35.07
C LYS A 247 -1.04 4.82 -35.42
N LEU A 248 -0.76 3.85 -34.55
CA LEU A 248 0.19 2.78 -34.82
C LEU A 248 -0.39 1.82 -35.87
N ASN A 249 0.45 1.31 -36.76
CA ASN A 249 0.12 0.18 -37.61
C ASN A 249 0.22 -1.14 -36.82
N GLU A 250 -0.08 -2.27 -37.46
CA GLU A 250 -0.09 -3.57 -36.77
C GLU A 250 1.28 -3.98 -36.22
N GLU A 251 2.36 -3.75 -36.97
CA GLU A 251 3.72 -4.08 -36.54
C GLU A 251 4.21 -3.16 -35.41
N GLU A 252 3.90 -1.87 -35.50
CA GLU A 252 4.20 -0.90 -34.44
C GLU A 252 3.39 -1.20 -33.17
N THR A 253 2.14 -1.63 -33.31
CA THR A 253 1.29 -2.07 -32.19
C THR A 253 1.91 -3.29 -31.50
N LYS A 254 2.38 -4.30 -32.26
CA LYS A 254 3.06 -5.47 -31.68
C LYS A 254 4.29 -5.07 -30.86
N VAL A 255 5.07 -4.10 -31.34
CA VAL A 255 6.21 -3.59 -30.58
C VAL A 255 5.76 -2.85 -29.33
N MET A 256 4.74 -1.98 -29.42
CA MET A 256 4.19 -1.29 -28.25
C MET A 256 3.68 -2.27 -27.18
N MET A 257 3.02 -3.36 -27.58
CA MET A 257 2.53 -4.41 -26.68
C MET A 257 3.63 -5.18 -25.95
N THR A 258 4.91 -4.94 -26.26
CA THR A 258 6.03 -5.55 -25.51
C THR A 258 6.40 -4.78 -24.24
N HIS A 259 5.87 -3.57 -24.02
CA HIS A 259 6.23 -2.79 -22.84
C HIS A 259 5.90 -3.46 -21.50
N PRO A 260 4.82 -4.26 -21.32
CA PRO A 260 4.57 -4.89 -20.03
C PRO A 260 5.66 -5.90 -19.66
N GLU A 261 6.06 -6.74 -20.62
CA GLU A 261 7.14 -7.72 -20.43
C GLU A 261 8.48 -7.04 -20.14
N LYS A 262 8.81 -5.97 -20.89
CA LYS A 262 9.98 -5.13 -20.61
C LYS A 262 9.93 -4.49 -19.22
N GLY A 263 8.74 -4.09 -18.77
CA GLY A 263 8.52 -3.53 -17.44
C GLY A 263 8.85 -4.55 -16.35
N GLY A 264 8.35 -5.78 -16.50
CA GLY A 264 8.70 -6.91 -15.63
C GLY A 264 10.21 -7.20 -15.58
N GLU A 265 10.88 -7.19 -16.74
CA GLU A 265 12.35 -7.36 -16.83
C GLU A 265 13.13 -6.27 -16.09
N ILE A 266 12.73 -5.00 -16.25
CA ILE A 266 13.37 -3.87 -15.56
C ILE A 266 13.19 -4.01 -14.05
N ILE A 267 11.97 -4.32 -13.59
CA ILE A 267 11.68 -4.53 -12.17
C ILE A 267 12.51 -5.67 -11.60
N ASN A 268 12.59 -6.81 -12.28
CA ASN A 268 13.39 -7.95 -11.84
C ASN A 268 14.88 -7.59 -11.73
N THR A 269 15.39 -6.79 -12.68
CA THR A 269 16.77 -6.29 -12.64
C THR A 269 17.01 -5.40 -11.41
N ILE A 270 16.11 -4.45 -11.15
CA ILE A 270 16.20 -3.57 -9.97
C ILE A 270 16.15 -4.38 -8.67
N LEU A 271 15.20 -5.32 -8.56
CA LEU A 271 15.06 -6.16 -7.36
C LEU A 271 16.32 -6.99 -7.09
N LYS A 272 16.93 -7.54 -8.15
CA LYS A 272 18.16 -8.30 -8.06
C LYS A 272 19.35 -7.43 -7.65
N ASP A 273 19.57 -6.31 -8.34
CA ASP A 273 20.77 -5.49 -8.17
C ASP A 273 20.77 -4.73 -6.83
N PHE A 274 19.59 -4.36 -6.32
CA PHE A 274 19.47 -3.73 -5.00
C PHE A 274 19.33 -4.75 -3.86
N GLY A 275 19.34 -6.07 -4.14
CA GLY A 275 19.16 -7.11 -3.13
C GLY A 275 17.80 -7.06 -2.45
N LEU A 276 16.77 -6.58 -3.15
CA LEU A 276 15.42 -6.36 -2.64
C LEU A 276 14.45 -7.51 -2.95
N GLY A 277 14.91 -8.58 -3.59
CA GLY A 277 14.07 -9.75 -3.94
C GLY A 277 13.45 -10.48 -2.74
N THR A 278 13.85 -10.16 -1.51
CA THR A 278 13.32 -10.71 -0.25
C THR A 278 12.38 -9.76 0.49
N PHE A 279 12.00 -8.66 -0.15
CA PHE A 279 11.06 -7.71 0.43
C PHE A 279 9.62 -8.24 0.33
N GLY A 280 8.78 -8.00 1.34
CA GLY A 280 7.40 -8.48 1.36
C GLY A 280 6.61 -7.95 0.16
N HIS A 281 5.87 -8.82 -0.52
CA HIS A 281 4.98 -8.46 -1.64
C HIS A 281 5.65 -7.74 -2.84
N VAL A 282 6.95 -7.95 -3.09
CA VAL A 282 7.62 -7.41 -4.30
C VAL A 282 6.98 -7.86 -5.61
N ASP A 283 6.32 -9.01 -5.61
CA ASP A 283 5.59 -9.51 -6.77
C ASP A 283 4.48 -8.55 -7.22
N ILE A 284 3.87 -7.76 -6.30
CA ILE A 284 2.83 -6.77 -6.65
C ILE A 284 3.37 -5.80 -7.71
N MET A 285 4.57 -5.28 -7.49
CA MET A 285 5.18 -4.32 -8.41
C MET A 285 5.42 -4.94 -9.79
N ARG A 286 5.97 -6.15 -9.84
CA ARG A 286 6.20 -6.88 -11.11
C ARG A 286 4.87 -7.17 -11.81
N ASN A 287 3.89 -7.67 -11.06
CA ASN A 287 2.61 -8.09 -11.59
C ASN A 287 1.82 -6.91 -12.17
N ILE A 288 1.86 -5.73 -11.52
CA ILE A 288 1.29 -4.50 -12.06
C ILE A 288 1.95 -4.14 -13.40
N ALA A 289 3.28 -4.11 -13.47
CA ALA A 289 3.97 -3.75 -14.72
C ALA A 289 3.74 -4.78 -15.84
N GLU A 290 3.75 -6.07 -15.52
CA GLU A 290 3.71 -7.13 -16.52
C GLU A 290 2.29 -7.49 -16.97
N TYR A 291 1.28 -7.37 -16.10
CA TYR A 291 -0.05 -7.93 -16.34
C TYR A 291 -1.21 -6.91 -16.37
N HIS A 292 -0.97 -5.60 -16.25
CA HIS A 292 -2.04 -4.58 -16.32
C HIS A 292 -2.75 -4.46 -17.68
N HIS A 293 -2.32 -5.23 -18.68
CA HIS A 293 -2.99 -5.34 -19.98
C HIS A 293 -3.56 -6.73 -20.26
N GLU A 294 -3.55 -7.62 -19.26
CA GLU A 294 -4.33 -8.85 -19.32
C GLU A 294 -5.82 -8.54 -19.25
N ALA A 295 -6.64 -9.41 -19.85
CA ALA A 295 -8.08 -9.24 -19.92
C ALA A 295 -8.75 -10.46 -19.31
N ILE A 296 -9.86 -10.28 -18.59
CA ILE A 296 -10.57 -11.40 -17.91
C ILE A 296 -10.90 -12.56 -18.86
N ASP A 297 -11.23 -12.29 -20.12
CA ASP A 297 -11.52 -13.28 -21.18
C ASP A 297 -10.28 -13.94 -21.82
N GLY A 298 -9.07 -13.50 -21.45
CA GLY A 298 -7.78 -13.96 -21.94
C GLY A 298 -7.38 -13.46 -23.32
N SER A 299 -8.05 -12.42 -23.82
CA SER A 299 -7.65 -11.73 -25.05
C SER A 299 -6.58 -10.65 -24.83
N GLY A 300 -6.18 -10.44 -23.57
CA GLY A 300 -5.14 -9.51 -23.18
C GLY A 300 -3.74 -10.02 -23.48
N TYR A 301 -2.75 -9.30 -22.98
CA TYR A 301 -1.33 -9.56 -23.23
C TYR A 301 -0.51 -9.17 -21.98
N PRO A 302 0.72 -9.70 -21.81
CA PRO A 302 1.53 -10.48 -22.75
C PRO A 302 1.33 -12.00 -22.71
N LYS A 303 0.71 -12.57 -21.67
CA LYS A 303 0.60 -14.03 -21.46
C LYS A 303 -0.79 -14.58 -21.79
N GLY A 304 -1.82 -13.74 -21.88
CA GLY A 304 -3.19 -14.16 -22.22
C GLY A 304 -3.87 -14.89 -21.04
N LEU A 305 -3.59 -14.43 -19.82
CA LEU A 305 -4.12 -14.99 -18.57
C LEU A 305 -5.64 -14.78 -18.50
N LYS A 306 -6.36 -15.70 -17.85
CA LYS A 306 -7.83 -15.64 -17.76
C LYS A 306 -8.32 -15.58 -16.32
N GLY A 307 -9.31 -14.72 -16.08
CA GLY A 307 -9.97 -14.60 -14.77
C GLY A 307 -8.97 -14.47 -13.62
N ASP A 308 -9.03 -15.39 -12.67
CA ASP A 308 -8.19 -15.40 -11.47
C ASP A 308 -6.72 -15.80 -11.69
N GLU A 309 -6.34 -16.20 -12.91
CA GLU A 309 -4.91 -16.30 -13.27
C GLU A 309 -4.24 -14.92 -13.28
N ILE A 310 -5.02 -13.85 -13.47
CA ILE A 310 -4.54 -12.48 -13.43
C ILE A 310 -4.42 -12.03 -11.96
N PRO A 311 -3.23 -11.63 -11.49
CA PRO A 311 -3.05 -11.13 -10.13
C PRO A 311 -4.01 -9.96 -9.83
N ILE A 312 -4.59 -9.95 -8.64
CA ILE A 312 -5.62 -8.97 -8.26
C ILE A 312 -5.12 -7.52 -8.38
N GLU A 313 -3.86 -7.26 -8.04
CA GLU A 313 -3.22 -5.96 -8.20
C GLU A 313 -3.17 -5.50 -9.66
N ALA A 314 -3.01 -6.41 -10.62
CA ALA A 314 -3.01 -6.09 -12.04
C ALA A 314 -4.43 -5.80 -12.54
N ARG A 315 -5.43 -6.56 -12.05
CA ARG A 315 -6.85 -6.29 -12.32
C ARG A 315 -7.27 -4.92 -11.81
N ILE A 316 -6.86 -4.56 -10.59
CA ILE A 316 -7.08 -3.25 -9.99
C ILE A 316 -6.43 -2.15 -10.84
N SER A 317 -5.14 -2.29 -11.18
CA SER A 317 -4.43 -1.30 -11.99
C SER A 317 -5.03 -1.14 -13.39
N SER A 318 -5.52 -2.21 -14.02
CA SER A 318 -6.16 -2.17 -15.34
C SER A 318 -7.41 -1.28 -15.33
N VAL A 319 -8.27 -1.42 -14.33
CA VAL A 319 -9.48 -0.59 -14.19
C VAL A 319 -9.11 0.87 -13.92
N ALA A 320 -8.16 1.11 -13.02
CA ALA A 320 -7.70 2.45 -12.68
C ALA A 320 -7.10 3.19 -13.89
N ASP A 321 -6.24 2.52 -14.67
CA ASP A 321 -5.60 3.10 -15.85
C ASP A 321 -6.62 3.38 -16.96
N ILE A 322 -7.49 2.41 -17.28
CA ILE A 322 -8.51 2.58 -18.32
C ILE A 322 -9.46 3.73 -17.97
N PHE A 323 -9.90 3.83 -16.71
CA PHE A 323 -10.74 4.94 -16.30
C PHE A 323 -10.04 6.29 -16.50
N ASP A 324 -8.81 6.43 -15.99
CA ASP A 324 -8.07 7.68 -16.10
C ASP A 324 -7.80 8.05 -17.56
N ALA A 325 -7.46 7.07 -18.40
CA ALA A 325 -7.25 7.26 -19.83
C ALA A 325 -8.51 7.71 -20.58
N LEU A 326 -9.71 7.33 -20.12
CA LEU A 326 -10.98 7.80 -20.69
C LEU A 326 -11.31 9.23 -20.27
N THR A 327 -11.04 9.59 -19.01
CA THR A 327 -11.41 10.89 -18.43
C THR A 327 -10.34 11.97 -18.56
N SER A 328 -9.13 11.63 -19.00
CA SER A 328 -8.03 12.60 -19.16
C SER A 328 -7.97 13.19 -20.58
N HIS A 329 -7.58 14.46 -20.68
CA HIS A 329 -7.32 15.08 -21.97
C HIS A 329 -6.04 14.52 -22.60
N ARG A 330 -6.13 14.06 -23.85
CA ARG A 330 -4.95 13.67 -24.65
C ARG A 330 -4.96 14.48 -25.96
N ALA A 331 -3.78 14.74 -26.54
CA ALA A 331 -3.61 15.60 -27.72
C ALA A 331 -4.51 15.27 -28.94
N TYR A 332 -5.11 14.06 -28.96
CA TYR A 332 -5.96 13.56 -30.04
C TYR A 332 -7.38 13.17 -29.62
N LYS A 333 -7.80 13.40 -28.36
CA LYS A 333 -9.11 12.96 -27.85
C LYS A 333 -9.66 13.92 -26.77
N THR A 334 -10.90 14.37 -26.96
CA THR A 334 -11.67 15.05 -25.89
C THR A 334 -11.92 14.06 -24.75
N SER A 335 -11.69 14.49 -23.51
CA SER A 335 -12.00 13.69 -22.32
C SER A 335 -13.48 13.32 -22.30
N TRP A 336 -13.77 12.11 -21.85
CA TRP A 336 -15.14 11.67 -21.61
C TRP A 336 -15.67 12.25 -20.30
N SER A 337 -16.98 12.36 -20.18
CA SER A 337 -17.59 12.61 -18.86
C SER A 337 -17.40 11.37 -17.96
N ASN A 338 -17.46 11.56 -16.64
CA ASN A 338 -17.38 10.43 -15.72
C ASN A 338 -18.49 9.42 -15.98
N GLU A 339 -19.70 9.87 -16.30
CA GLU A 339 -20.84 9.02 -16.64
C GLU A 339 -20.55 8.15 -17.89
N GLU A 340 -19.97 8.74 -18.93
CA GLU A 340 -19.57 8.01 -20.14
C GLU A 340 -18.46 6.99 -19.86
N ALA A 341 -17.47 7.37 -19.05
CA ALA A 341 -16.37 6.48 -18.66
C ALA A 341 -16.89 5.30 -17.82
N PHE A 342 -17.75 5.55 -16.84
CA PHE A 342 -18.37 4.52 -16.01
C PHE A 342 -19.23 3.56 -16.83
N ALA A 343 -20.06 4.07 -17.74
CA ALA A 343 -20.87 3.24 -18.62
C ALA A 343 -19.99 2.33 -19.51
N MET A 344 -18.79 2.77 -19.86
CA MET A 344 -17.83 1.96 -20.60
C MET A 344 -17.15 0.91 -19.73
N LEU A 345 -16.73 1.25 -18.51
CA LEU A 345 -16.21 0.26 -17.57
C LEU A 345 -17.23 -0.86 -17.32
N GLU A 346 -18.49 -0.51 -17.12
CA GLU A 346 -19.57 -1.47 -16.89
C GLU A 346 -19.78 -2.43 -18.07
N ARG A 347 -19.68 -1.91 -19.31
CA ARG A 347 -19.71 -2.73 -20.55
C ARG A 347 -18.52 -3.66 -20.70
N LEU A 348 -17.34 -3.23 -20.22
CA LEU A 348 -16.10 -4.00 -20.32
C LEU A 348 -15.94 -5.02 -19.19
N ALA A 349 -16.70 -4.90 -18.10
CA ALA A 349 -16.60 -5.83 -17.00
C ALA A 349 -17.09 -7.25 -17.36
N ASP A 350 -16.55 -8.25 -16.67
CA ASP A 350 -16.62 -9.70 -16.96
C ASP A 350 -15.96 -10.16 -18.27
N THR A 351 -15.55 -9.24 -19.15
CA THR A 351 -14.87 -9.58 -20.42
C THR A 351 -13.45 -9.07 -20.44
N LYS A 352 -13.24 -7.76 -20.28
CA LYS A 352 -11.90 -7.16 -20.20
C LYS A 352 -11.52 -6.85 -18.77
N LEU A 353 -12.48 -6.37 -17.98
CA LEU A 353 -12.25 -5.86 -16.63
C LEU A 353 -12.89 -6.77 -15.58
N ASP A 354 -12.26 -6.79 -14.41
CA ASP A 354 -12.79 -7.48 -13.24
C ASP A 354 -14.02 -6.73 -12.70
N ARG A 355 -15.10 -7.49 -12.43
CA ARG A 355 -16.40 -6.95 -12.00
C ARG A 355 -16.31 -6.26 -10.64
N ASP A 356 -15.68 -6.88 -9.66
CA ASP A 356 -15.55 -6.34 -8.31
C ASP A 356 -14.76 -5.03 -8.34
N CYS A 357 -13.72 -4.96 -9.18
CA CYS A 357 -12.91 -3.75 -9.33
C CYS A 357 -13.70 -2.59 -9.97
N VAL A 358 -14.55 -2.87 -10.96
CA VAL A 358 -15.42 -1.87 -11.59
C VAL A 358 -16.51 -1.39 -10.63
N GLU A 359 -17.18 -2.32 -9.94
CA GLU A 359 -18.20 -1.99 -8.95
C GLU A 359 -17.63 -1.14 -7.81
N ALA A 360 -16.38 -1.41 -7.40
CA ALA A 360 -15.71 -0.63 -6.39
C ALA A 360 -15.58 0.87 -6.75
N MET A 361 -15.28 1.19 -8.01
CA MET A 361 -15.27 2.57 -8.47
C MET A 361 -16.68 3.18 -8.53
N LEU A 362 -17.65 2.43 -9.06
CA LEU A 362 -19.05 2.87 -9.17
C LEU A 362 -19.68 3.17 -7.80
N ASN A 363 -19.30 2.42 -6.76
CA ASN A 363 -19.77 2.64 -5.39
C ASN A 363 -19.09 3.84 -4.70
N ASN A 364 -18.05 4.42 -5.31
CA ASN A 364 -17.22 5.48 -4.71
C ASN A 364 -17.06 6.71 -5.63
N ILE A 365 -18.09 7.05 -6.43
CA ILE A 365 -18.06 8.17 -7.40
C ILE A 365 -17.61 9.49 -6.76
N ASP A 366 -18.11 9.83 -5.58
CA ASP A 366 -17.75 11.08 -4.89
C ASP A 366 -16.24 11.18 -4.65
N LYS A 367 -15.61 10.08 -4.20
CA LYS A 367 -14.15 10.02 -3.98
C LYS A 367 -13.37 10.08 -5.29
N VAL A 368 -13.90 9.48 -6.36
CA VAL A 368 -13.30 9.59 -7.71
C VAL A 368 -13.25 11.06 -8.13
N VAL A 369 -14.34 11.80 -7.95
CA VAL A 369 -14.40 13.24 -8.24
C VAL A 369 -13.42 14.03 -7.37
N GLU A 370 -13.31 13.72 -6.08
CA GLU A 370 -12.33 14.35 -5.19
C GLU A 370 -10.88 14.13 -5.68
N ILE A 371 -10.53 12.90 -6.10
CA ILE A 371 -9.22 12.58 -6.67
C ILE A 371 -8.96 13.41 -7.94
N GLN A 372 -9.92 13.46 -8.87
CA GLN A 372 -9.80 14.27 -10.10
C GLN A 372 -9.60 15.76 -9.80
N GLN A 373 -10.32 16.29 -8.81
CA GLN A 373 -10.22 17.69 -8.41
C GLN A 373 -8.87 18.02 -7.77
N HIS A 374 -8.31 17.09 -7.00
CA HIS A 374 -7.03 17.26 -6.31
C HIS A 374 -5.84 17.17 -7.29
N PHE A 375 -5.91 16.26 -8.26
CA PHE A 375 -4.84 15.99 -9.22
C PHE A 375 -5.25 16.40 -10.64
N ARG A 376 -5.58 17.68 -10.84
CA ARG A 376 -5.88 18.22 -12.18
C ARG A 376 -4.64 18.21 -13.05
N ASP A 377 -4.83 18.04 -14.35
CA ASP A 377 -3.74 18.29 -15.31
C ASP A 377 -3.40 19.78 -15.26
N GLU A 378 -2.11 20.12 -15.14
CA GLU A 378 -1.67 21.49 -15.32
C GLU A 378 -1.96 21.89 -16.78
N GLU A 379 -2.61 23.02 -17.01
CA GLU A 379 -2.76 23.55 -18.36
C GLU A 379 -1.36 23.73 -18.94
N LEU A 380 -1.03 22.97 -19.99
CA LEU A 380 0.16 23.19 -20.79
C LEU A 380 0.04 24.59 -21.40
N VAL A 381 0.68 25.58 -20.77
CA VAL A 381 0.77 26.96 -21.26
C VAL A 381 1.61 27.02 -22.54
#